data_AF-A0A818EX34-F1
#
_entry.id   AF-A0A818EX34-F1
#
_cell.length_a   1.000
_cell.length_b   1.000
_cell.length_c   1.000
_cell.angle_alpha   90.00
_cell.angle_beta   90.00
_cell.angle_gamma   90.00
#
_symmetry.space_group_name_H-M   'P 1'
#
loop_
_entity.id
_entity.type
_entity.pdbx_description
1 polymer ?
#
loop_
_entity_poly.entity_id
_entity_poly.type
_entity_poly.pdbx_seq_one_letter_code
_entity_poly.pdbx_strand_id
1 'polypeptide(L)'
;MSLTVVFYLSMIKLDRIKVVNGMCSTTSSDEIENIYLLNVLNWSQLENLTINKSIITEGTTIKDENELKTKNVYNTVEFSIDLQKIMLNLKSMFIDPSGRLVNYCQLRTSNIYNDLCEITKHLTTISLDNVTENERKTLFINLYNVLTIHGIVLLNEMPKSVLDLNQYWKTTSYKIGAHIFSLDDIEHGILRGNKPHSYCTQRHFTFNDPRAKYSMRRCDPRIHFTINRGARSCPQITIYSSTNLEKALNLATTSYCNSEVDIIPENNEIHLSKLFLWYRNDFGRSETDVLRWIIKYIDEPKQSLLKTLLDRQCTKDNLHISYKIYDWMLNIHDDQISNRIHIAN
;
A
#
# COMPACT_ATOMS: atom_id res chain seq x y z
N MET A 1 26.55 22.52 -33.74
CA MET A 1 25.22 23.06 -33.42
C MET A 1 24.62 22.20 -32.32
N SER A 2 24.55 22.76 -31.12
CA SER A 2 24.04 22.10 -29.91
C SER A 2 22.51 22.27 -29.87
N LEU A 3 21.78 21.20 -29.54
CA LEU A 3 20.35 21.24 -29.25
C LEU A 3 20.14 20.83 -27.79
N THR A 4 19.90 21.87 -27.00
CA THR A 4 19.70 21.88 -25.55
C THR A 4 18.40 21.16 -25.18
N VAL A 5 18.49 20.11 -24.37
CA VAL A 5 17.35 19.55 -23.63
C VAL A 5 17.34 20.17 -22.24
N VAL A 6 16.33 20.98 -21.97
CA VAL A 6 16.12 21.66 -20.69
C VAL A 6 15.54 20.64 -19.69
N PHE A 7 16.34 20.25 -18.70
CA PHE A 7 15.87 19.48 -17.54
C PHE A 7 15.30 20.46 -16.49
N TYR A 8 14.03 20.30 -16.15
CA TYR A 8 13.41 20.91 -14.98
C TYR A 8 13.81 20.10 -13.74
N LEU A 9 14.80 20.59 -12.99
CA LEU A 9 15.13 20.15 -11.63
C LEU A 9 14.25 20.94 -10.65
N SER A 10 13.21 20.33 -10.11
CA SER A 10 12.54 20.87 -8.91
C SER A 10 13.26 20.37 -7.66
N MET A 11 13.89 21.32 -6.98
CA MET A 11 14.67 21.20 -5.75
C MET A 11 13.97 20.42 -4.64
N ILE A 12 14.66 19.43 -4.09
CA ILE A 12 14.61 19.09 -2.66
C ILE A 12 16.00 19.42 -2.12
N LYS A 13 16.08 20.47 -1.31
CA LYS A 13 17.30 20.90 -0.60
C LYS A 13 17.77 19.79 0.33
N LEU A 14 18.92 19.21 0.02
CA LEU A 14 19.76 18.46 0.96
C LEU A 14 20.78 19.43 1.56
N ASP A 15 20.41 20.11 2.65
CA ASP A 15 21.37 20.83 3.47
C ASP A 15 21.66 20.03 4.74
N ARG A 16 22.85 19.41 4.77
CA ARG A 16 23.79 19.22 5.90
C ARG A 16 24.57 17.92 5.77
N ILE A 17 25.64 17.97 4.98
CA ILE A 17 26.81 17.11 5.20
C ILE A 17 27.99 18.06 5.44
N LYS A 18 28.46 18.10 6.69
CA LYS A 18 29.77 18.66 7.01
C LYS A 18 30.81 17.70 6.47
N VAL A 19 31.50 18.12 5.41
CA VAL A 19 32.72 17.50 4.92
C VAL A 19 33.81 17.67 5.97
N VAL A 20 34.39 16.57 6.43
CA VAL A 20 35.70 16.56 7.08
C VAL A 20 36.60 15.63 6.25
N ASN A 21 37.53 16.26 5.55
CA ASN A 21 38.82 15.78 5.05
C ASN A 21 38.86 14.45 4.26
N GLY A 22 38.74 14.60 2.94
CA GLY A 22 39.79 14.26 1.98
C GLY A 22 40.40 12.85 2.01
N MET A 23 39.97 12.01 1.05
CA MET A 23 40.87 11.33 0.11
C MET A 23 40.04 10.70 -1.01
N CYS A 24 40.47 10.94 -2.23
CA CYS A 24 39.96 10.31 -3.43
C CYS A 24 40.66 8.94 -3.55
N SER A 25 39.89 7.85 -3.53
CA SER A 25 40.35 6.55 -4.02
C SER A 25 39.20 5.85 -4.73
N THR A 26 39.41 5.56 -6.00
CA THR A 26 38.63 4.62 -6.80
C THR A 26 38.63 3.25 -6.14
N THR A 27 37.47 2.68 -5.85
CA THR A 27 37.35 1.25 -5.52
C THR A 27 36.45 0.52 -6.51
N SER A 28 36.91 -0.69 -6.82
CA SER A 28 36.50 -1.60 -7.90
C SER A 28 35.16 -2.29 -7.62
N SER A 29 34.64 -2.97 -8.64
CA SER A 29 33.35 -3.70 -8.67
C SER A 29 33.11 -4.74 -7.57
N ASP A 30 34.09 -4.98 -6.70
CA ASP A 30 34.08 -6.09 -5.75
C ASP A 30 33.79 -5.63 -4.31
N GLU A 31 33.66 -4.31 -4.06
CA GLU A 31 33.17 -3.77 -2.78
C GLU A 31 31.64 -3.57 -2.73
N ILE A 32 30.94 -3.72 -3.86
CA ILE A 32 29.47 -3.64 -3.93
C ILE A 32 28.81 -4.92 -3.39
N GLU A 33 29.53 -6.05 -3.35
CA GLU A 33 28.97 -7.33 -2.89
C GLU A 33 28.92 -7.46 -1.35
N ASN A 34 29.74 -6.68 -0.62
CA ASN A 34 29.81 -6.77 0.86
C ASN A 34 28.88 -5.81 1.61
N ILE A 35 28.18 -4.89 0.92
CA ILE A 35 27.11 -4.07 1.53
C ILE A 35 25.75 -4.79 1.47
N TYR A 36 25.62 -5.85 0.67
CA TYR A 36 24.40 -6.66 0.56
C TYR A 36 24.18 -7.67 1.70
N LEU A 37 25.15 -7.86 2.60
CA LEU A 37 25.10 -8.92 3.62
C LEU A 37 24.84 -8.43 5.07
N LEU A 38 24.69 -7.13 5.32
CA LEU A 38 24.56 -6.62 6.70
C LEU A 38 23.16 -6.15 7.13
N ASN A 39 22.10 -6.55 6.43
CA ASN A 39 20.72 -6.49 6.96
C ASN A 39 19.92 -7.76 6.64
N VAL A 40 20.61 -8.91 6.64
CA VAL A 40 19.94 -10.20 6.78
C VAL A 40 19.46 -10.29 8.22
N LEU A 41 18.23 -9.82 8.45
CA LEU A 41 17.49 -10.06 9.68
C LEU A 41 17.63 -11.54 10.03
N ASN A 42 17.93 -11.78 11.30
CA ASN A 42 18.25 -13.05 11.92
C ASN A 42 17.20 -14.13 11.56
N TRP A 43 17.47 -14.92 10.52
CA TRP A 43 16.60 -16.00 10.04
C TRP A 43 16.44 -17.16 11.03
N SER A 44 17.18 -17.14 12.15
CA SER A 44 17.07 -18.15 13.22
C SER A 44 15.78 -18.08 14.05
N GLN A 45 14.94 -17.03 13.88
CA GLN A 45 13.60 -16.97 14.50
C GLN A 45 12.46 -17.34 13.54
N LEU A 46 12.77 -17.69 12.29
CA LEU A 46 11.80 -18.16 11.27
C LEU A 46 11.79 -19.68 11.08
N GLU A 47 12.55 -20.45 11.88
CA GLU A 47 12.61 -21.92 11.82
C GLU A 47 11.29 -22.63 12.16
N ASN A 48 10.23 -21.92 12.58
CA ASN A 48 8.90 -22.54 12.73
C ASN A 48 8.10 -22.62 11.40
N LEU A 49 8.73 -22.31 10.27
CA LEU A 49 8.19 -22.57 8.95
C LEU A 49 9.03 -23.64 8.25
N THR A 50 8.55 -24.88 8.37
CA THR A 50 8.84 -26.11 7.61
C THR A 50 9.68 -27.19 8.33
N ILE A 51 9.07 -28.39 8.41
CA ILE A 51 9.63 -29.73 8.60
C ILE A 51 9.60 -30.30 10.04
N ASN A 52 8.48 -30.94 10.40
CA ASN A 52 8.51 -32.11 11.27
C ASN A 52 8.99 -33.32 10.44
N LYS A 53 10.30 -33.57 10.41
CA LYS A 53 10.88 -34.88 10.05
C LYS A 53 11.43 -35.47 11.35
N SER A 54 10.66 -36.34 11.99
CA SER A 54 11.16 -37.51 12.73
C SER A 54 10.08 -38.12 13.61
N ILE A 55 9.15 -38.89 13.04
CA ILE A 55 8.60 -40.08 13.72
C ILE A 55 8.20 -41.09 12.64
N ILE A 56 9.12 -41.96 12.19
CA ILE A 56 8.80 -43.34 11.78
C ILE A 56 10.01 -44.25 12.06
N THR A 57 10.00 -44.85 13.24
CA THR A 57 10.43 -46.23 13.54
C THR A 57 9.14 -46.86 14.09
N GLU A 58 8.51 -47.91 13.61
CA GLU A 58 8.84 -49.04 12.74
C GLU A 58 7.55 -49.45 11.99
N GLY A 59 7.71 -50.13 10.85
CA GLY A 59 6.79 -51.12 10.28
C GLY A 59 5.28 -50.88 10.33
N THR A 60 4.71 -50.28 9.28
CA THR A 60 3.45 -50.80 8.69
C THR A 60 3.30 -50.27 7.27
N THR A 61 3.07 -51.19 6.33
CA THR A 61 2.76 -50.95 4.90
C THR A 61 1.60 -49.96 4.73
N ILE A 62 1.87 -48.78 4.14
CA ILE A 62 0.85 -47.82 3.74
C ILE A 62 0.67 -47.89 2.22
N LYS A 63 -0.53 -48.30 1.81
CA LYS A 63 -1.07 -48.11 0.47
C LYS A 63 -1.35 -46.62 0.25
N ASP A 64 -1.12 -46.17 -0.97
CA ASP A 64 -1.56 -44.90 -1.58
C ASP A 64 -0.89 -43.59 -1.14
N GLU A 65 0.29 -43.33 -1.72
CA GLU A 65 0.94 -42.00 -1.76
C GLU A 65 0.15 -40.92 -2.53
N ASN A 66 -0.91 -41.30 -3.25
CA ASN A 66 -1.72 -40.38 -4.06
C ASN A 66 -2.90 -39.74 -3.31
N GLU A 67 -3.30 -40.24 -2.13
CA GLU A 67 -4.38 -39.64 -1.32
C GLU A 67 -3.91 -38.53 -0.36
N LEU A 68 -2.62 -38.43 -0.04
CA LEU A 68 -2.10 -37.37 0.83
C LEU A 68 -1.80 -36.03 0.12
N LYS A 69 -1.75 -36.01 -1.22
CA LYS A 69 -1.43 -34.79 -2.00
C LYS A 69 -2.63 -33.87 -2.27
N THR A 70 -3.85 -34.26 -1.90
CA THR A 70 -5.09 -33.48 -2.11
C THR A 70 -5.60 -32.76 -0.85
N LYS A 71 -4.86 -32.84 0.27
CA LYS A 71 -5.25 -32.19 1.53
C LYS A 71 -4.74 -30.74 1.59
N ASN A 72 -5.68 -29.79 1.70
CA ASN A 72 -5.53 -28.38 2.11
C ASN A 72 -5.23 -27.31 1.04
N VAL A 73 -5.94 -27.32 -0.09
CA VAL A 73 -6.13 -26.07 -0.85
C VAL A 73 -7.15 -25.23 -0.10
N TYR A 74 -6.71 -24.15 0.55
CA TYR A 74 -7.60 -23.22 1.23
C TYR A 74 -8.36 -22.42 0.16
N ASN A 75 -9.69 -22.43 0.17
CA ASN A 75 -10.46 -21.71 -0.83
C ASN A 75 -10.23 -20.19 -0.72
N THR A 76 -9.89 -19.53 -1.82
CA THR A 76 -9.52 -18.12 -1.83
C THR A 76 -10.64 -17.18 -1.35
N VAL A 77 -11.90 -17.52 -1.62
CA VAL A 77 -13.06 -16.73 -1.16
C VAL A 77 -13.26 -16.90 0.33
N GLU A 78 -13.17 -18.13 0.84
CA GLU A 78 -13.21 -18.41 2.29
C GLU A 78 -12.07 -17.68 3.00
N PHE A 79 -10.86 -17.69 2.43
CA PHE A 79 -9.70 -17.00 3.01
C PHE A 79 -9.97 -15.51 3.08
N SER A 80 -10.54 -14.94 2.01
CA SER A 80 -10.90 -13.53 1.96
C SER A 80 -11.92 -13.18 3.05
N ILE A 81 -12.89 -14.05 3.33
CA ILE A 81 -13.89 -13.85 4.39
C ILE A 81 -13.24 -13.91 5.78
N ASP A 82 -12.36 -14.88 6.02
CA ASP A 82 -11.71 -15.02 7.33
C ASP A 82 -10.70 -13.88 7.58
N LEU A 83 -10.00 -13.43 6.53
CA LEU A 83 -9.17 -12.21 6.59
C LEU A 83 -10.02 -10.99 6.96
N GLN A 84 -11.21 -10.84 6.36
CA GLN A 84 -12.12 -9.74 6.69
C GLN A 84 -12.53 -9.75 8.17
N LYS A 85 -12.79 -10.93 8.77
CA LYS A 85 -13.11 -11.05 10.20
C LYS A 85 -11.95 -10.57 11.08
N ILE A 86 -10.72 -10.98 10.76
CA ILE A 86 -9.53 -10.51 11.49
C ILE A 86 -9.35 -9.00 11.34
N MET A 87 -9.55 -8.46 10.13
CA MET A 87 -9.50 -7.01 9.90
C MET A 87 -10.58 -6.24 10.65
N LEU A 88 -11.78 -6.79 10.81
CA LEU A 88 -12.85 -6.18 11.61
C LEU A 88 -12.46 -6.11 13.09
N ASN A 89 -11.88 -7.19 13.64
CA ASN A 89 -11.37 -7.19 15.01
C ASN A 89 -10.21 -6.19 15.17
N LEU A 90 -9.29 -6.16 14.20
CA LEU A 90 -8.18 -5.21 14.18
C LEU A 90 -8.70 -3.77 14.18
N LYS A 91 -9.65 -3.47 13.30
CA LYS A 91 -10.28 -2.14 13.21
C LYS A 91 -10.99 -1.76 14.49
N SER A 92 -11.72 -2.68 15.10
CA SER A 92 -12.48 -2.40 16.32
C SER A 92 -11.58 -2.15 17.54
N MET A 93 -10.40 -2.75 17.61
CA MET A 93 -9.56 -2.74 18.81
C MET A 93 -8.34 -1.81 18.71
N PHE A 94 -7.79 -1.61 17.52
CA PHE A 94 -6.49 -0.96 17.34
C PHE A 94 -6.51 0.19 16.34
N ILE A 95 -7.63 0.44 15.66
CA ILE A 95 -7.76 1.59 14.76
C ILE A 95 -8.70 2.60 15.40
N ASP A 96 -8.32 3.87 15.35
CA ASP A 96 -9.14 4.94 15.90
C ASP A 96 -10.48 5.11 15.14
N PRO A 97 -11.46 5.82 15.71
CA PRO A 97 -12.76 6.03 15.06
C PRO A 97 -12.70 6.68 13.68
N SER A 98 -11.67 7.48 13.37
CA SER A 98 -11.48 8.05 12.02
C SER A 98 -11.03 7.01 11.00
N GLY A 99 -10.56 5.85 11.46
CA GLY A 99 -10.03 4.78 10.63
C GLY A 99 -8.62 5.04 10.12
N ARG A 100 -7.90 6.04 10.63
CA ARG A 100 -6.61 6.48 10.07
C ARG A 100 -5.42 6.14 10.96
N LEU A 101 -5.56 6.22 12.28
CA LEU A 101 -4.50 5.98 13.26
C LEU A 101 -4.55 4.55 13.79
N VAL A 102 -3.39 3.93 13.94
CA VAL A 102 -3.23 2.54 14.37
C VAL A 102 -2.38 2.47 15.64
N ASN A 103 -2.86 1.69 16.61
CA ASN A 103 -2.14 1.36 17.83
C ASN A 103 -1.25 0.12 17.60
N TYR A 104 -0.10 0.34 16.96
CA TYR A 104 0.81 -0.73 16.56
C TYR A 104 1.38 -1.52 17.74
N CYS A 105 1.74 -0.84 18.84
CA CYS A 105 2.35 -1.52 19.99
C CYS A 105 1.36 -2.45 20.71
N GLN A 106 0.09 -2.04 20.88
CA GLN A 106 -0.91 -2.90 21.52
C GLN A 106 -1.32 -4.06 20.60
N LEU A 107 -1.37 -3.83 19.28
CA LEU A 107 -1.61 -4.89 18.31
C LEU A 107 -0.55 -5.98 18.42
N ARG A 108 0.75 -5.61 18.48
CA ARG A 108 1.88 -6.55 18.56
C ARG A 108 1.74 -7.59 19.68
N THR A 109 1.19 -7.19 20.82
CA THR A 109 1.08 -8.05 22.02
C THR A 109 -0.30 -8.72 22.14
N SER A 110 -1.16 -8.61 21.13
CA SER A 110 -2.54 -9.08 21.19
C SER A 110 -2.74 -10.47 20.57
N ASN A 111 -3.83 -11.15 20.96
CA ASN A 111 -4.23 -12.40 20.31
C ASN A 111 -4.61 -12.18 18.83
N ILE A 112 -5.12 -11.00 18.46
CA ILE A 112 -5.45 -10.67 17.07
C ILE A 112 -4.20 -10.70 16.17
N TYR A 113 -3.03 -10.34 16.70
CA TYR A 113 -1.77 -10.48 15.97
C TYR A 113 -1.42 -11.96 15.76
N ASN A 114 -1.63 -12.82 16.75
CA ASN A 114 -1.43 -14.27 16.59
C ASN A 114 -2.40 -14.85 15.56
N ASP A 115 -3.68 -14.48 15.63
CA ASP A 115 -4.70 -14.89 14.65
C ASP A 115 -4.33 -14.44 13.24
N LEU A 116 -3.81 -13.22 13.09
CA LEU A 116 -3.30 -12.70 11.83
C LEU A 116 -2.09 -13.51 11.31
N CYS A 117 -1.16 -13.86 12.19
CA CYS A 117 -0.01 -14.70 11.83
C CYS A 117 -0.48 -16.09 11.39
N GLU A 118 -1.44 -16.71 12.10
CA GLU A 118 -1.96 -18.02 11.76
C GLU A 118 -2.69 -18.02 10.42
N ILE A 119 -3.61 -17.08 10.19
CA ILE A 119 -4.37 -17.06 8.92
C ILE A 119 -3.43 -16.83 7.73
N THR A 120 -2.43 -15.95 7.86
CA THR A 120 -1.54 -15.60 6.75
C THR A 120 -0.66 -16.76 6.30
N LYS A 121 -0.45 -17.81 7.12
CA LYS A 121 0.20 -19.05 6.69
C LYS A 121 -0.53 -19.73 5.53
N HIS A 122 -1.87 -19.62 5.50
CA HIS A 122 -2.71 -20.20 4.44
C HIS A 122 -2.58 -19.47 3.10
N LEU A 123 -2.01 -18.25 3.05
CA LEU A 123 -1.76 -17.55 1.78
C LEU A 123 -0.92 -18.39 0.80
N THR A 124 -0.03 -19.23 1.32
CA THR A 124 0.82 -20.10 0.49
C THR A 124 0.05 -21.21 -0.23
N THR A 125 -1.16 -21.54 0.22
CA THR A 125 -1.97 -22.64 -0.32
C THR A 125 -3.19 -22.18 -1.13
N ILE A 126 -3.52 -20.88 -1.12
CA ILE A 126 -4.63 -20.35 -1.93
C ILE A 126 -4.25 -20.29 -3.43
N SER A 127 -5.27 -20.34 -4.30
CA SER A 127 -5.10 -20.20 -5.75
C SER A 127 -5.78 -18.94 -6.28
N LEU A 128 -5.06 -18.19 -7.12
CA LEU A 128 -5.56 -16.98 -7.77
C LEU A 128 -6.16 -17.22 -9.17
N ASP A 129 -6.09 -18.45 -9.70
CA ASP A 129 -6.49 -18.74 -11.08
C ASP A 129 -8.02 -18.81 -11.26
N ASN A 130 -8.75 -19.26 -10.23
CA ASN A 130 -10.19 -19.51 -10.29
C ASN A 130 -11.02 -18.48 -9.48
N VAL A 131 -10.56 -17.23 -9.40
CA VAL A 131 -11.29 -16.13 -8.75
C VAL A 131 -11.69 -15.06 -9.77
N THR A 132 -12.88 -14.48 -9.57
CA THR A 132 -13.34 -13.34 -10.37
C THR A 132 -12.46 -12.11 -10.13
N GLU A 133 -12.48 -11.15 -11.06
CA GLU A 133 -11.72 -9.90 -10.91
C GLU A 133 -12.15 -9.13 -9.64
N ASN A 134 -13.44 -9.15 -9.28
CA ASN A 134 -13.93 -8.50 -8.06
C ASN A 134 -13.45 -9.19 -6.79
N GLU A 135 -13.51 -10.53 -6.71
CA GLU A 135 -12.96 -11.27 -5.57
C GLU A 135 -11.46 -11.03 -5.43
N ARG A 136 -10.73 -11.02 -6.55
CA ARG A 136 -9.30 -10.72 -6.57
C ARG A 136 -9.02 -9.28 -6.12
N LYS A 137 -9.76 -8.29 -6.62
CA LYS A 137 -9.64 -6.89 -6.21
C LYS A 137 -9.89 -6.74 -4.71
N THR A 138 -10.96 -7.34 -4.19
CA THR A 138 -11.28 -7.36 -2.75
C THR A 138 -10.15 -7.96 -1.93
N LEU A 139 -9.66 -9.15 -2.32
CA LEU A 139 -8.56 -9.82 -1.64
C LEU A 139 -7.32 -8.93 -1.57
N PHE A 140 -6.90 -8.36 -2.71
CA PHE A 140 -5.67 -7.56 -2.77
C PHE A 140 -5.78 -6.20 -2.08
N ILE A 141 -6.95 -5.54 -2.08
CA ILE A 141 -7.15 -4.31 -1.27
C ILE A 141 -6.99 -4.65 0.22
N ASN A 142 -7.67 -5.69 0.70
CA ASN A 142 -7.60 -6.10 2.09
C ASN A 142 -6.18 -6.55 2.48
N LEU A 143 -5.53 -7.35 1.63
CA LEU A 143 -4.15 -7.79 1.85
C LEU A 143 -3.15 -6.64 1.86
N TYR A 144 -3.31 -5.62 1.01
CA TYR A 144 -2.42 -4.45 1.04
C TYR A 144 -2.47 -3.77 2.41
N ASN A 145 -3.69 -3.49 2.91
CA ASN A 145 -3.88 -2.81 4.19
C ASN A 145 -3.34 -3.66 5.35
N VAL A 146 -3.63 -4.96 5.35
CA VAL A 146 -3.13 -5.89 6.37
C VAL A 146 -1.62 -6.04 6.31
N LEU A 147 -1.03 -6.18 5.12
CA LEU A 147 0.42 -6.32 4.94
C LEU A 147 1.16 -5.06 5.40
N THR A 148 0.61 -3.88 5.13
CA THR A 148 1.17 -2.61 5.64
C THR A 148 1.18 -2.60 7.17
N ILE A 149 0.07 -2.96 7.80
CA ILE A 149 -0.01 -3.00 9.27
C ILE A 149 0.93 -4.07 9.84
N HIS A 150 0.86 -5.29 9.31
CA HIS A 150 1.67 -6.42 9.76
C HIS A 150 3.17 -6.12 9.64
N GLY A 151 3.61 -5.57 8.50
CA GLY A 151 5.01 -5.21 8.31
C GLY A 151 5.49 -4.13 9.28
N ILE A 152 4.66 -3.11 9.57
CA ILE A 152 5.01 -2.08 10.58
C ILE A 152 5.09 -2.69 11.98
N VAL A 153 4.15 -3.59 12.34
CA VAL A 153 4.18 -4.31 13.62
C VAL A 153 5.45 -5.12 13.80
N LEU A 154 6.09 -5.59 12.73
CA LEU A 154 7.34 -6.38 12.80
C LEU A 154 8.62 -5.54 12.94
N LEU A 155 8.55 -4.22 12.79
CA LEU A 155 9.73 -3.37 12.89
C LEU A 155 10.29 -3.34 14.32
N ASN A 156 11.61 -3.46 14.49
CA ASN A 156 12.22 -3.38 15.81
C ASN A 156 11.93 -2.03 16.49
N GLU A 157 12.03 -0.95 15.72
CA GLU A 157 11.76 0.42 16.16
C GLU A 157 10.72 1.07 15.25
N MET A 158 9.80 1.82 15.85
CA MET A 158 8.77 2.54 15.09
C MET A 158 9.36 3.80 14.46
N PRO A 159 9.29 3.98 13.13
CA PRO A 159 9.83 5.15 12.47
C PRO A 159 9.03 6.41 12.81
N LYS A 160 9.62 7.59 12.63
CA LYS A 160 8.87 8.86 12.77
C LYS A 160 8.00 9.09 11.55
N SER A 161 8.57 8.87 10.37
CA SER A 161 7.90 8.98 9.09
C SER A 161 7.95 7.66 8.36
N VAL A 162 6.92 7.35 7.58
CA VAL A 162 6.99 6.20 6.66
C VAL A 162 8.09 6.38 5.61
N LEU A 163 8.54 7.60 5.36
CA LEU A 163 9.68 7.87 4.47
C LEU A 163 11.02 7.40 5.05
N ASP A 164 11.10 7.16 6.37
CA ASP A 164 12.30 6.62 7.02
C ASP A 164 12.47 5.11 6.72
N LEU A 165 11.42 4.46 6.19
CA LEU A 165 11.41 3.03 5.88
C LEU A 165 11.99 2.76 4.49
N ASN A 166 13.31 2.56 4.44
CA ASN A 166 14.01 2.30 3.18
C ASN A 166 13.50 1.03 2.49
N GLN A 167 13.15 1.13 1.20
CA GLN A 167 12.64 0.05 0.34
C GLN A 167 11.42 -0.72 0.86
N TYR A 168 10.74 -0.25 1.90
CA TYR A 168 9.69 -0.99 2.59
C TYR A 168 8.57 -1.49 1.66
N TRP A 169 8.10 -0.66 0.73
CA TRP A 169 7.07 -1.06 -0.22
C TRP A 169 7.52 -2.11 -1.24
N LYS A 170 8.82 -2.18 -1.52
CA LYS A 170 9.41 -3.15 -2.46
C LYS A 170 9.73 -4.48 -1.78
N THR A 171 9.98 -4.50 -0.47
CA THR A 171 10.47 -5.69 0.24
C THR A 171 9.40 -6.33 1.11
N THR A 172 8.52 -5.55 1.73
CA THR A 172 7.44 -6.07 2.59
C THR A 172 6.42 -6.81 1.74
N SER A 173 6.37 -8.14 1.91
CA SER A 173 5.70 -9.04 0.96
C SER A 173 5.00 -10.20 1.63
N TYR A 174 3.97 -10.72 0.97
CA TYR A 174 3.44 -12.06 1.25
C TYR A 174 3.73 -13.03 0.10
N LYS A 175 3.92 -14.31 0.45
CA LYS A 175 3.85 -15.40 -0.51
C LYS A 175 2.40 -15.84 -0.67
N ILE A 176 1.83 -15.59 -1.84
CA ILE A 176 0.44 -15.89 -2.19
C ILE A 176 0.43 -16.95 -3.30
N GLY A 177 0.00 -18.16 -2.94
CA GLY A 177 0.18 -19.35 -3.77
C GLY A 177 1.66 -19.56 -4.12
N ALA A 178 1.95 -19.62 -5.42
CA ALA A 178 3.30 -19.84 -5.93
C ALA A 178 4.18 -18.57 -6.01
N HIS A 179 3.62 -17.38 -5.77
CA HIS A 179 4.32 -16.12 -6.06
C HIS A 179 4.46 -15.23 -4.83
N ILE A 180 5.49 -14.38 -4.85
CA ILE A 180 5.69 -13.35 -3.83
C ILE A 180 5.12 -12.04 -4.37
N PHE A 181 4.38 -11.33 -3.53
CA PHE A 181 3.81 -10.01 -3.82
C PHE A 181 4.21 -9.04 -2.72
N SER A 182 5.05 -8.07 -3.06
CA SER A 182 5.33 -6.88 -2.25
C SER A 182 4.14 -5.90 -2.25
N LEU A 183 4.16 -4.90 -1.37
CA LEU A 183 3.17 -3.82 -1.40
C LEU A 183 3.13 -3.12 -2.76
N ASP A 184 4.29 -2.85 -3.38
CA ASP A 184 4.39 -2.28 -4.73
C ASP A 184 3.80 -3.23 -5.79
N ASP A 185 4.05 -4.54 -5.68
CA ASP A 185 3.45 -5.53 -6.57
C ASP A 185 1.93 -5.54 -6.47
N ILE A 186 1.38 -5.42 -5.26
CA ILE A 186 -0.06 -5.38 -5.03
C ILE A 186 -0.65 -4.07 -5.59
N GLU A 187 -0.07 -2.91 -5.27
CA GLU A 187 -0.58 -1.62 -5.73
C GLU A 187 -0.42 -1.45 -7.25
N HIS A 188 0.81 -1.46 -7.75
CA HIS A 188 1.13 -1.08 -9.12
C HIS A 188 0.96 -2.24 -10.10
N GLY A 189 1.42 -3.41 -9.69
CA GLY A 189 1.33 -4.64 -10.48
C GLY A 189 -0.10 -5.16 -10.60
N ILE A 190 -0.80 -5.31 -9.49
CA ILE A 190 -2.14 -5.92 -9.46
C ILE A 190 -3.25 -4.88 -9.57
N LEU A 191 -3.47 -4.04 -8.56
CA LEU A 191 -4.65 -3.18 -8.42
C LEU A 191 -4.71 -2.08 -9.48
N ARG A 192 -3.57 -1.49 -9.84
CA ARG A 192 -3.47 -0.47 -10.90
C ARG A 192 -3.36 -1.05 -12.31
N GLY A 193 -3.44 -2.38 -12.47
CA GLY A 193 -3.41 -3.03 -13.78
C GLY A 193 -2.03 -2.94 -14.45
N ASN A 194 -0.97 -3.28 -13.71
CA ASN A 194 0.41 -3.26 -14.17
C ASN A 194 0.88 -1.89 -14.70
N LYS A 195 0.50 -0.81 -14.00
CA LYS A 195 0.91 0.55 -14.35
C LYS A 195 2.28 0.89 -13.75
N PRO A 196 3.04 1.81 -14.36
CA PRO A 196 4.27 2.32 -13.78
C PRO A 196 4.01 3.05 -12.46
N HIS A 197 5.02 3.11 -11.59
CA HIS A 197 5.03 4.01 -10.45
C HIS A 197 4.97 5.48 -10.94
N SER A 198 4.47 6.39 -10.11
CA SER A 198 4.39 7.82 -10.41
C SER A 198 5.73 8.49 -10.80
N TYR A 199 6.88 7.92 -10.40
CA TYR A 199 8.21 8.44 -10.71
C TYR A 199 8.94 7.65 -11.80
N CYS A 200 8.31 6.63 -12.40
CA CYS A 200 8.90 5.86 -13.50
C CYS A 200 7.92 5.75 -14.67
N THR A 201 8.42 5.27 -15.81
CA THR A 201 7.61 5.09 -17.03
C THR A 201 7.43 3.62 -17.40
N GLN A 202 8.23 2.73 -16.81
CA GLN A 202 8.20 1.30 -17.08
C GLN A 202 7.08 0.61 -16.32
N ARG A 203 6.38 -0.32 -16.98
CA ARG A 203 5.39 -1.19 -16.33
C ARG A 203 6.02 -1.92 -15.15
N HIS A 204 5.24 -2.12 -14.10
CA HIS A 204 5.71 -2.72 -12.86
C HIS A 204 6.20 -4.16 -13.05
N PHE A 205 5.37 -4.99 -13.67
CA PHE A 205 5.70 -6.33 -14.14
C PHE A 205 6.12 -6.32 -15.60
N THR A 206 7.23 -7.03 -15.87
CA THR A 206 7.71 -7.27 -17.23
C THR A 206 6.79 -8.23 -17.98
N PHE A 207 6.97 -8.36 -19.30
CA PHE A 207 6.17 -9.25 -20.14
C PHE A 207 6.27 -10.74 -19.72
N ASN A 208 7.41 -11.15 -19.17
CA ASN A 208 7.66 -12.54 -18.76
C ASN A 208 7.34 -12.79 -17.28
N ASP A 209 6.91 -11.77 -16.53
CA ASP A 209 6.58 -11.97 -15.12
C ASP A 209 5.26 -12.77 -15.03
N PRO A 210 5.26 -13.98 -14.46
CA PRO A 210 4.07 -14.82 -14.39
C PRO A 210 2.95 -14.20 -13.54
N ARG A 211 3.25 -13.22 -12.69
CA ARG A 211 2.27 -12.52 -11.85
C ARG A 211 1.40 -11.56 -12.66
N ALA A 212 1.85 -11.11 -13.83
CA ALA A 212 1.14 -10.14 -14.66
C ALA A 212 -0.24 -10.63 -15.11
N LYS A 213 -0.48 -11.95 -15.20
CA LYS A 213 -1.80 -12.51 -15.53
C LYS A 213 -2.88 -12.20 -14.48
N TYR A 214 -2.47 -11.88 -13.25
CA TYR A 214 -3.40 -11.56 -12.15
C TYR A 214 -3.74 -10.07 -12.05
N SER A 215 -3.11 -9.22 -12.86
CA SER A 215 -3.38 -7.79 -12.88
C SER A 215 -4.85 -7.48 -13.23
N MET A 216 -5.38 -6.38 -12.67
CA MET A 216 -6.70 -5.87 -13.05
C MET A 216 -6.71 -5.52 -14.54
N ARG A 217 -7.78 -5.87 -15.26
CA ARG A 217 -7.91 -5.53 -16.69
C ARG A 217 -7.89 -4.02 -16.93
N ARG A 218 -8.44 -3.24 -15.99
CA ARG A 218 -8.43 -1.78 -16.01
C ARG A 218 -8.15 -1.26 -14.61
N CYS A 219 -7.33 -0.21 -14.54
CA CYS A 219 -7.14 0.55 -13.30
C CYS A 219 -8.46 1.21 -12.90
N ASP A 220 -8.92 0.92 -11.68
CA ASP A 220 -10.05 1.58 -11.04
C ASP A 220 -9.50 2.69 -10.11
N PRO A 221 -9.64 3.99 -10.43
CA PRO A 221 -8.97 5.06 -9.67
C PRO A 221 -9.41 5.14 -8.21
N ARG A 222 -10.58 4.55 -7.88
CA ARG A 222 -11.11 4.51 -6.51
C ARG A 222 -10.21 3.75 -5.55
N ILE A 223 -9.35 2.86 -6.03
CA ILE A 223 -8.40 2.09 -5.19
C ILE A 223 -7.43 2.99 -4.42
N HIS A 224 -7.14 4.19 -4.91
CA HIS A 224 -6.28 5.16 -4.22
C HIS A 224 -6.88 5.66 -2.89
N PHE A 225 -8.18 5.45 -2.68
CA PHE A 225 -8.89 5.82 -1.46
C PHE A 225 -9.19 4.62 -0.56
N THR A 226 -8.69 3.43 -0.93
CA THR A 226 -8.93 2.19 -0.19
C THR A 226 -7.68 1.60 0.43
N ILE A 227 -6.50 1.96 -0.07
CA ILE A 227 -5.22 1.48 0.42
C ILE A 227 -4.55 2.53 1.31
N ASN A 228 -4.07 2.11 2.48
CA ASN A 228 -3.38 2.96 3.44
C ASN A 228 -1.91 2.53 3.55
N ARG A 229 -0.97 3.46 3.33
CA ARG A 229 0.48 3.22 3.33
C ARG A 229 1.17 3.48 4.67
N GLY A 230 0.41 3.67 5.74
CA GLY A 230 0.90 3.96 7.09
C GLY A 230 1.19 5.44 7.35
N ALA A 231 0.85 6.36 6.45
CA ALA A 231 1.05 7.80 6.66
C ALA A 231 -0.21 8.47 7.25
N ARG A 232 -0.08 9.54 8.03
CA ARG A 232 -1.21 10.27 8.63
C ARG A 232 -2.21 10.82 7.60
N SER A 233 -1.73 11.27 6.44
CA SER A 233 -2.58 11.72 5.32
C SER A 233 -3.11 10.59 4.43
N CYS A 234 -2.89 9.32 4.78
CA CYS A 234 -3.47 8.20 4.03
C CYS A 234 -5.00 8.14 4.18
N PRO A 235 -5.70 7.53 3.20
CA PRO A 235 -7.10 7.20 3.34
C PRO A 235 -7.39 6.31 4.55
N GLN A 236 -8.64 6.29 4.98
CA GLN A 236 -9.09 5.41 6.06
C GLN A 236 -8.91 3.92 5.73
N ILE A 237 -8.56 3.12 6.72
CA ILE A 237 -8.52 1.66 6.65
C ILE A 237 -9.96 1.14 6.77
N THR A 238 -10.43 0.51 5.71
CA THR A 238 -11.77 -0.09 5.62
C THR A 238 -11.66 -1.54 5.13
N ILE A 239 -12.70 -2.33 5.41
CA ILE A 239 -12.81 -3.74 5.05
C ILE A 239 -13.75 -3.87 3.85
N TYR A 240 -13.34 -4.62 2.84
CA TYR A 240 -14.09 -4.82 1.61
C TYR A 240 -14.54 -6.27 1.49
N SER A 241 -15.75 -6.50 0.97
CA SER A 241 -16.22 -7.83 0.56
C SER A 241 -16.48 -7.84 -0.94
N SER A 242 -16.44 -9.02 -1.57
CA SER A 242 -16.77 -9.14 -3.00
C SER A 242 -18.22 -8.76 -3.30
N THR A 243 -19.13 -9.00 -2.35
CA THR A 243 -20.57 -8.71 -2.48
C THR A 243 -20.92 -7.23 -2.36
N ASN A 244 -20.10 -6.43 -1.67
CA ASN A 244 -20.36 -5.00 -1.45
C ASN A 244 -19.32 -4.07 -2.10
N LEU A 245 -18.37 -4.63 -2.85
CA LEU A 245 -17.17 -3.93 -3.33
C LEU A 245 -17.49 -2.59 -3.99
N GLU A 246 -18.40 -2.55 -4.96
CA GLU A 246 -18.75 -1.31 -5.66
C GLU A 246 -19.30 -0.22 -4.75
N LYS A 247 -20.19 -0.58 -3.82
CA LYS A 247 -20.74 0.36 -2.84
C LYS A 247 -19.64 0.87 -1.89
N ALA A 248 -18.77 -0.03 -1.42
CA ALA A 248 -17.67 0.30 -0.51
C ALA A 248 -16.61 1.19 -1.20
N LEU A 249 -16.27 0.93 -2.46
CA LEU A 249 -15.37 1.76 -3.27
C LEU A 249 -15.94 3.18 -3.44
N ASN A 250 -17.22 3.29 -3.80
CA ASN A 250 -17.89 4.59 -3.95
C ASN A 250 -17.93 5.35 -2.62
N LEU A 251 -18.30 4.69 -1.52
CA LEU A 251 -18.35 5.33 -0.21
C LEU A 251 -16.98 5.83 0.25
N ALA A 252 -15.93 5.01 0.11
CA ALA A 252 -14.57 5.40 0.46
C ALA A 252 -14.10 6.60 -0.39
N THR A 253 -14.41 6.58 -1.69
CA THR A 253 -14.08 7.67 -2.61
C THR A 253 -14.80 8.96 -2.26
N THR A 254 -16.11 8.90 -2.04
CA THR A 254 -16.92 10.07 -1.70
C THR A 254 -16.51 10.68 -0.37
N SER A 255 -16.27 9.83 0.65
CA SER A 255 -15.77 10.28 1.95
C SER A 255 -14.41 10.98 1.83
N TYR A 256 -13.47 10.41 1.06
CA TYR A 256 -12.16 11.00 0.86
C TYR A 256 -12.24 12.31 0.04
N CYS A 257 -12.97 12.33 -1.07
CA CYS A 257 -13.09 13.54 -1.90
C CYS A 257 -13.75 14.68 -1.12
N ASN A 258 -14.82 14.41 -0.36
CA ASN A 258 -15.46 15.44 0.45
C ASN A 258 -14.57 15.98 1.58
N SER A 259 -13.63 15.18 2.11
CA SER A 259 -12.70 15.66 3.15
C SER A 259 -11.44 16.33 2.59
N GLU A 260 -10.97 15.92 1.42
CA GLU A 260 -9.65 16.30 0.90
C GLU A 260 -9.68 17.25 -0.30
N VAL A 261 -10.86 17.61 -0.80
CA VAL A 261 -11.05 18.62 -1.86
C VAL A 261 -11.63 19.89 -1.24
N ASP A 262 -10.84 20.96 -1.22
CA ASP A 262 -11.32 22.28 -0.81
C ASP A 262 -11.49 23.16 -2.05
N ILE A 263 -12.62 23.86 -2.10
CA ILE A 263 -12.96 24.77 -3.19
C ILE A 263 -13.06 26.15 -2.56
N ILE A 264 -12.30 27.11 -3.09
CA ILE A 264 -12.21 28.49 -2.61
C ILE A 264 -12.64 29.39 -3.77
N PRO A 265 -13.97 29.59 -3.95
CA PRO A 265 -14.50 30.31 -5.10
C PRO A 265 -14.05 31.77 -5.19
N GLU A 266 -13.74 32.39 -4.04
CA GLU A 266 -13.34 33.80 -3.93
C GLU A 266 -12.00 34.05 -4.63
N ASN A 267 -11.10 33.08 -4.59
CA ASN A 267 -9.75 33.16 -5.18
C ASN A 267 -9.63 32.41 -6.51
N ASN A 268 -10.71 31.74 -6.96
CA ASN A 268 -10.65 30.79 -8.08
C ASN A 268 -9.61 29.67 -7.82
N GLU A 269 -9.60 29.15 -6.59
CA GLU A 269 -8.62 28.18 -6.12
C GLU A 269 -9.26 26.83 -5.73
N ILE A 270 -8.55 25.74 -6.02
CA ILE A 270 -8.91 24.38 -5.57
C ILE A 270 -7.70 23.75 -4.90
N HIS A 271 -7.87 23.27 -3.68
CA HIS A 271 -6.84 22.54 -2.95
C HIS A 271 -7.15 21.05 -2.98
N LEU A 272 -6.24 20.26 -3.58
CA LEU A 272 -6.38 18.82 -3.75
C LEU A 272 -5.39 18.03 -2.89
N SER A 273 -5.75 16.80 -2.52
CA SER A 273 -4.76 15.84 -2.00
C SER A 273 -3.66 15.54 -3.03
N LYS A 274 -2.43 15.30 -2.55
CA LYS A 274 -1.30 14.86 -3.40
C LYS A 274 -1.56 13.53 -4.11
N LEU A 275 -2.54 12.73 -3.69
CA LEU A 275 -2.94 11.53 -4.43
C LEU A 275 -3.37 11.88 -5.87
N PHE A 276 -4.08 12.99 -6.05
CA PHE A 276 -4.48 13.47 -7.38
C PHE A 276 -3.29 13.98 -8.21
N LEU A 277 -2.19 14.37 -7.57
CA LEU A 277 -0.93 14.74 -8.24
C LEU A 277 -0.16 13.50 -8.67
N TRP A 278 0.17 12.61 -7.73
CA TRP A 278 1.02 11.44 -7.99
C TRP A 278 0.37 10.43 -8.93
N TYR A 279 -0.95 10.29 -8.85
CA TYR A 279 -1.73 9.34 -9.65
C TYR A 279 -2.63 10.03 -10.66
N ARG A 280 -2.29 11.26 -11.08
CA ARG A 280 -3.05 12.05 -12.05
C ARG A 280 -3.55 11.22 -13.25
N ASN A 281 -2.65 10.44 -13.85
CA ASN A 281 -2.91 9.62 -15.03
C ASN A 281 -3.87 8.43 -14.78
N ASP A 282 -4.23 8.16 -13.54
CA ASP A 282 -5.29 7.20 -13.20
C ASP A 282 -6.67 7.88 -13.23
N PHE A 283 -6.75 9.16 -12.84
CA PHE A 283 -8.02 9.92 -12.80
C PHE A 283 -8.39 10.57 -14.15
N GLY A 284 -7.41 11.07 -14.90
CA GLY A 284 -7.65 11.82 -16.13
C GLY A 284 -6.36 12.20 -16.89
N ARG A 285 -6.50 12.71 -18.12
CA ARG A 285 -5.35 13.13 -18.96
C ARG A 285 -4.99 14.59 -18.76
N SER A 286 -5.96 15.40 -18.36
CA SER A 286 -5.80 16.83 -18.02
C SER A 286 -6.26 17.11 -16.59
N GLU A 287 -5.90 18.27 -16.04
CA GLU A 287 -6.43 18.70 -14.74
C GLU A 287 -7.96 18.84 -14.78
N THR A 288 -8.49 19.35 -15.89
CA THR A 288 -9.94 19.41 -16.12
C THR A 288 -10.60 18.03 -16.06
N ASP A 289 -9.95 16.98 -16.59
CA ASP A 289 -10.47 15.61 -16.48
C ASP A 289 -10.44 15.09 -15.05
N VAL A 290 -9.39 15.41 -14.29
CA VAL A 290 -9.31 15.08 -12.85
C VAL A 290 -10.45 15.76 -12.10
N LEU A 291 -10.70 17.05 -12.34
CA LEU A 291 -11.78 17.80 -11.70
C LEU A 291 -13.17 17.25 -12.11
N ARG A 292 -13.38 16.92 -13.38
CA ARG A 292 -14.61 16.25 -13.85
C ARG A 292 -14.79 14.87 -13.21
N TRP A 293 -13.70 14.16 -12.94
CA TRP A 293 -13.75 12.90 -12.21
C TRP A 293 -14.16 13.13 -10.75
N ILE A 294 -13.55 14.11 -10.07
CA ILE A 294 -13.87 14.50 -8.68
C ILE A 294 -15.33 14.92 -8.52
N ILE A 295 -15.90 15.68 -9.46
CA ILE A 295 -17.31 16.13 -9.43
C ILE A 295 -18.28 14.97 -9.19
N LYS A 296 -17.97 13.76 -9.68
CA LYS A 296 -18.83 12.57 -9.52
C LYS A 296 -18.87 12.04 -8.08
N TYR A 297 -17.94 12.46 -7.22
CA TYR A 297 -17.71 11.91 -5.88
C TYR A 297 -17.68 12.98 -4.78
N ILE A 298 -18.08 14.21 -5.07
CA ILE A 298 -18.29 15.25 -4.05
C ILE A 298 -19.78 15.57 -3.96
N ASP A 299 -20.22 15.87 -2.75
CA ASP A 299 -21.60 16.21 -2.45
C ASP A 299 -21.84 17.72 -2.58
N GLU A 300 -23.10 18.13 -2.55
CA GLU A 300 -23.44 19.56 -2.46
C GLU A 300 -23.03 20.13 -1.09
N PRO A 301 -22.59 21.41 -1.01
CA PRO A 301 -22.54 22.40 -2.10
C PRO A 301 -21.25 22.36 -2.95
N LYS A 302 -20.27 21.50 -2.61
CA LYS A 302 -18.97 21.44 -3.30
C LYS A 302 -19.13 21.11 -4.78
N GLN A 303 -20.06 20.21 -5.11
CA GLN A 303 -20.31 19.80 -6.48
C GLN A 303 -20.71 20.97 -7.39
N SER A 304 -21.70 21.77 -6.99
CA SER A 304 -22.15 22.92 -7.78
C SER A 304 -21.11 24.04 -7.87
N LEU A 305 -20.35 24.27 -6.79
CA LEU A 305 -19.24 25.24 -6.78
C LEU A 305 -18.15 24.84 -7.79
N LEU A 306 -17.72 23.57 -7.79
CA LEU A 306 -16.68 23.10 -8.69
C LEU A 306 -17.11 23.17 -10.17
N LYS A 307 -18.36 22.80 -10.47
CA LYS A 307 -18.93 22.96 -11.82
C LYS A 307 -18.87 24.42 -12.27
N THR A 308 -19.28 25.35 -11.41
CA THR A 308 -19.27 26.78 -11.69
C THR A 308 -17.86 27.31 -11.98
N LEU A 309 -16.84 26.89 -11.20
CA LEU A 309 -15.45 27.30 -11.44
C LEU A 309 -14.90 26.73 -12.76
N LEU A 310 -15.22 25.48 -13.10
CA LEU A 310 -14.83 24.89 -14.38
C LEU A 310 -15.46 25.62 -15.57
N ASP A 311 -16.71 26.05 -15.48
CA ASP A 311 -17.38 26.78 -16.55
C ASP A 311 -16.78 28.20 -16.74
N ARG A 312 -16.35 28.85 -15.65
CA ARG A 312 -15.67 30.16 -15.67
C ARG A 312 -14.25 30.10 -16.22
N GLN A 313 -13.55 28.97 -16.09
CA GLN A 313 -12.23 28.78 -16.68
C GLN A 313 -12.24 29.01 -18.20
N CYS A 314 -13.36 28.75 -18.87
CA CYS A 314 -13.54 28.99 -20.29
C CYS A 314 -13.62 30.49 -20.66
N THR A 315 -13.83 31.40 -19.71
CA THR A 315 -14.30 32.77 -20.00
C THR A 315 -13.40 33.93 -19.61
N LYS A 316 -12.36 33.77 -18.74
CA LYS A 316 -11.19 34.70 -18.62
C LYS A 316 -10.27 34.47 -17.41
N ASP A 317 -10.67 33.70 -16.39
CA ASP A 317 -9.87 33.55 -15.16
C ASP A 317 -9.16 32.19 -15.08
N ASN A 318 -7.84 32.21 -14.88
CA ASN A 318 -7.05 30.99 -14.68
C ASN A 318 -7.42 30.35 -13.34
N LEU A 319 -8.10 29.20 -13.39
CA LEU A 319 -8.34 28.34 -12.23
C LEU A 319 -6.99 27.86 -11.67
N HIS A 320 -6.71 28.18 -10.40
CA HIS A 320 -5.48 27.75 -9.74
C HIS A 320 -5.71 26.46 -8.94
N ILE A 321 -4.94 25.42 -9.25
CA ILE A 321 -4.96 24.16 -8.53
C ILE A 321 -3.69 24.07 -7.70
N SER A 322 -3.85 23.91 -6.39
CA SER A 322 -2.75 23.67 -5.47
C SER A 322 -2.96 22.34 -4.74
N TYR A 323 -1.90 21.81 -4.13
CA TYR A 323 -1.95 20.53 -3.45
C TYR A 323 -1.63 20.67 -1.97
N LYS A 324 -2.47 20.06 -1.13
CA LYS A 324 -2.32 20.05 0.32
C LYS A 324 -0.98 19.42 0.74
N ILE A 325 -0.45 19.85 1.88
CA ILE A 325 0.69 19.16 2.51
C ILE A 325 0.26 17.73 2.83
N TYR A 326 1.12 16.77 2.51
CA TYR A 326 0.89 15.36 2.81
C TYR A 326 1.74 15.00 4.02
N ASP A 327 1.08 14.69 5.13
CA ASP A 327 1.72 14.30 6.37
C ASP A 327 2.20 12.85 6.28
N TRP A 328 3.51 12.72 6.09
CA TRP A 328 4.22 11.45 6.00
C TRP A 328 4.60 10.85 7.36
N MET A 329 4.24 11.49 8.48
CA MET A 329 4.44 10.87 9.78
C MET A 329 3.70 9.54 9.83
N LEU A 330 4.27 8.58 10.55
CA LEU A 330 3.63 7.29 10.80
C LEU A 330 2.26 7.54 11.45
N ASN A 331 1.23 6.87 10.95
CA ASN A 331 -0.15 6.96 11.44
C ASN A 331 -0.35 6.22 12.76
N ILE A 332 0.46 6.55 13.75
CA ILE A 332 0.42 5.96 15.08
C ILE A 332 -0.47 6.77 16.02
N HIS A 333 -1.12 6.12 16.98
CA HIS A 333 -1.87 6.80 18.05
C HIS A 333 -0.96 7.71 18.88
N ASP A 334 -1.43 8.91 19.24
CA ASP A 334 -0.61 9.92 19.91
C ASP A 334 -0.06 9.46 21.27
N ASP A 335 -0.80 8.61 21.99
CA ASP A 335 -0.35 8.01 23.26
C ASP A 335 0.94 7.17 23.12
N GLN A 336 1.24 6.69 21.91
CA GLN A 336 2.48 5.94 21.62
C GLN A 336 3.66 6.86 21.29
N ILE A 337 3.40 8.14 21.02
CA ILE A 337 4.43 9.15 20.77
C ILE A 337 5.09 9.55 22.10
N SER A 338 4.30 9.65 23.18
CA SER A 338 4.79 9.99 24.52
C SER A 338 5.78 8.96 25.09
N ASN A 339 5.58 7.68 24.80
CA ASN A 339 6.51 6.61 25.20
C ASN A 339 7.87 6.66 24.48
N ARG A 340 8.02 7.47 23.42
CA ARG A 340 9.34 7.71 22.79
C ARG A 340 10.24 8.61 23.63
N ILE A 341 9.69 9.43 24.51
CA ILE A 341 10.47 10.36 25.33
C ILE A 341 11.09 9.66 26.54
N HIS A 342 10.50 8.56 27.02
CA HIS A 342 10.97 7.86 28.22
C HIS A 342 12.02 6.76 27.97
N ILE A 343 12.25 6.34 26.72
CA ILE A 343 13.28 5.34 26.39
C ILE A 343 14.58 6.01 25.89
N ALA A 344 14.56 7.32 25.66
CA ALA A 344 15.70 8.10 25.16
C ALA A 344 16.48 8.89 26.23
N ASN A 345 16.26 8.61 27.52
CA ASN A 345 16.99 9.23 28.64
C ASN A 345 17.82 8.21 29.42
#